data_AF-A0A817TJ23-F1
#
_entry.id   AF-A0A817TJ23-F1
#
_cell.length_a   1.000
_cell.length_b   1.000
_cell.length_c   1.000
_cell.angle_alpha   90.00
_cell.angle_beta   90.00
_cell.angle_gamma   90.00
#
_symmetry.space_group_name_H-M   'P 1'
#
loop_
_entity.id
_entity.type
_entity.pdbx_description
1 polymer ?
#
loop_
_entity_poly.entity_id
_entity_poly.type
_entity_poly.pdbx_seq_one_letter_code
_entity_poly.pdbx_strand_id
1 'polypeptide(L)'
;MSRALSNNLSDPMIDEQLMHASDIDAEWEEMMLGGPASINFVGAVMVVGSKKDFSLSSNFSYHLIQYPNSFHTTIVQVANEMYRALLNAHTSMDRIQVNMRQLPNLIKTALKLITQASTSMTKLMLPRTLSNIGLYANQSATIAKATFDRFTNLMDLLDEIFKASTYTNTENKLLAEQLQNQTIQVEMESENLQENIDQLASEYEEAKNRLESARDEYRQAMLNVPGGEWNTHAWNVYASNRPAVSCSGSWFWRKCRSNRDQQFNEYNTAAKWKAEEALVC
;
A
#
# COMPACT_ATOMS: atom_id res chain seq x y z
N MET A 1 43.48 65.68 -34.01
CA MET A 1 42.11 66.16 -33.74
C MET A 1 41.11 65.15 -34.29
N SER A 2 39.95 65.03 -33.63
CA SER A 2 38.86 64.08 -33.90
C SER A 2 38.91 62.72 -33.19
N ARG A 3 38.84 62.80 -31.85
CA ARG A 3 37.91 61.98 -31.06
C ARG A 3 36.58 62.75 -30.96
N ALA A 4 35.51 62.19 -31.49
CA ALA A 4 34.09 62.45 -31.20
C ALA A 4 33.30 61.45 -32.07
N LEU A 5 33.34 60.14 -31.79
CA LEU A 5 32.53 59.45 -30.77
C LEU A 5 31.08 59.94 -30.74
N SER A 6 30.23 59.10 -31.35
CA SER A 6 29.03 58.52 -30.73
C SER A 6 28.25 59.48 -29.86
N ASN A 7 27.12 59.98 -30.36
CA ASN A 7 25.91 60.19 -29.57
C ASN A 7 24.71 60.42 -30.49
N ASN A 8 23.56 59.94 -30.01
CA ASN A 8 22.20 60.14 -30.52
C ASN A 8 21.65 59.06 -31.45
N LEU A 9 21.44 57.86 -30.92
CA LEU A 9 20.36 56.96 -31.35
C LEU A 9 19.68 56.27 -30.14
N SER A 10 19.67 56.93 -28.98
CA SER A 10 18.76 56.59 -27.87
C SER A 10 17.58 57.54 -27.97
N ASP A 11 16.54 57.11 -28.67
CA ASP A 11 15.23 57.75 -28.57
C ASP A 11 14.63 57.29 -27.23
N PRO A 12 14.46 58.18 -26.24
CA PRO A 12 14.05 57.78 -24.89
C PRO A 12 12.69 57.06 -24.89
N MET A 13 11.83 57.30 -25.88
CA MET A 13 10.57 56.57 -26.04
C MET A 13 10.75 55.12 -26.50
N ILE A 14 11.79 54.84 -27.31
CA ILE A 14 12.09 53.50 -27.79
C ILE A 14 12.79 52.70 -26.68
N ASP A 15 13.75 53.32 -25.98
CA ASP A 15 14.44 52.70 -24.86
C ASP A 15 13.48 52.44 -23.67
N GLU A 16 12.53 53.35 -23.38
CA GLU A 16 11.49 53.14 -22.36
C GLU A 16 10.49 52.05 -22.75
N GLN A 17 10.09 51.95 -24.03
CA GLN A 17 9.24 50.85 -24.52
C GLN A 17 9.97 49.50 -24.54
N LEU A 18 11.27 49.48 -24.86
CA LEU A 18 12.09 48.28 -24.81
C LEU A 18 12.34 47.80 -23.38
N MET A 19 12.56 48.73 -22.43
CA MET A 19 12.69 48.37 -21.01
C MET A 19 11.37 47.87 -20.42
N HIS A 20 10.22 48.48 -20.76
CA HIS A 20 8.93 47.96 -20.34
C HIS A 20 8.57 46.62 -20.99
N ALA A 21 8.97 46.39 -22.25
CA ALA A 21 8.79 45.10 -22.90
C ALA A 21 9.65 44.01 -22.23
N SER A 22 10.91 44.31 -21.86
CA SER A 22 11.78 43.36 -21.18
C SER A 22 11.31 43.01 -19.77
N ASP A 23 10.73 43.96 -19.04
CA ASP A 23 10.18 43.70 -17.70
C ASP A 23 8.95 42.79 -17.76
N ILE A 24 8.08 42.99 -18.75
CA ILE A 24 6.92 42.12 -18.98
C ILE A 24 7.39 40.71 -19.34
N ASP A 25 8.35 40.56 -20.24
CA ASP A 25 8.84 39.24 -20.67
C ASP A 25 9.50 38.46 -19.52
N ALA A 26 10.21 39.14 -18.61
CA ALA A 26 10.82 38.52 -17.43
C ALA A 26 9.77 38.00 -16.42
N GLU A 27 8.68 38.75 -16.17
CA GLU A 27 7.59 38.30 -15.31
C GLU A 27 6.87 37.06 -15.86
N TRP A 28 6.66 37.00 -17.18
CA TRP A 28 6.06 35.83 -17.83
C TRP A 28 6.98 34.60 -17.76
N GLU A 29 8.28 34.78 -17.91
CA GLU A 29 9.26 33.70 -17.82
C GLU A 29 9.24 33.05 -16.43
N GLU A 30 9.23 33.86 -15.36
CA GLU A 30 9.14 33.37 -13.99
C GLU A 30 7.84 32.60 -13.74
N MET A 31 6.70 33.10 -14.24
CA MET A 31 5.41 32.42 -14.11
C MET A 31 5.35 31.08 -14.88
N MET A 32 6.13 30.93 -15.95
CA MET A 32 6.15 29.71 -16.78
C MET A 32 7.04 28.59 -16.20
N LEU A 33 7.97 28.90 -15.29
CA LEU A 33 8.87 27.91 -14.67
C LEU A 33 8.11 26.82 -13.88
N GLY A 34 6.93 27.14 -13.36
CA GLY A 34 6.11 26.21 -12.58
C GLY A 34 5.64 24.98 -13.36
N GLY A 35 5.43 25.10 -14.68
CA GLY A 35 4.96 24.01 -15.53
C GLY A 35 5.97 22.86 -15.62
N PRO A 36 7.20 23.09 -16.13
CA PRO A 36 8.25 22.08 -16.19
C PRO A 36 8.60 21.47 -14.82
N ALA A 37 8.63 22.29 -13.76
CA ALA A 37 8.88 21.81 -12.40
C ALA A 37 7.82 20.81 -11.93
N SER A 38 6.54 21.07 -12.20
CA SER A 38 5.43 20.18 -11.85
C SER A 38 5.52 18.84 -12.58
N ILE A 39 5.88 18.85 -13.87
CA ILE A 39 6.09 17.63 -14.67
C ILE A 39 7.23 16.80 -14.06
N ASN A 40 8.35 17.45 -13.73
CA ASN A 40 9.49 16.76 -13.10
C ASN A 40 9.10 16.13 -11.76
N PHE A 41 8.29 16.82 -10.96
CA PHE A 41 7.81 16.29 -9.68
C PHE A 41 6.94 15.05 -9.87
N VAL A 42 5.94 15.10 -10.77
CA VAL A 42 5.10 13.93 -11.08
C VAL A 42 5.94 12.79 -11.65
N GLY A 43 6.92 13.08 -12.51
CA GLY A 43 7.85 12.08 -13.04
C GLY A 43 8.66 11.40 -11.93
N ALA A 44 9.18 12.16 -10.97
CA ALA A 44 9.89 11.62 -9.82
C ALA A 44 8.99 10.74 -8.94
N VAL A 45 7.75 11.19 -8.66
CA VAL A 45 6.76 10.40 -7.92
C VAL A 45 6.41 9.11 -8.65
N MET A 46 6.26 9.16 -9.98
CA MET A 46 5.99 7.98 -10.79
C MET A 46 7.13 6.97 -10.72
N VAL A 47 8.39 7.39 -10.78
CA VAL A 47 9.56 6.51 -10.62
C VAL A 47 9.58 5.85 -9.24
N VAL A 48 9.30 6.61 -8.18
CA VAL A 48 9.23 6.06 -6.81
C VAL A 48 8.07 5.08 -6.67
N GLY A 49 6.88 5.44 -7.14
CA GLY A 49 5.67 4.61 -7.10
C GLY A 49 5.75 3.35 -7.96
N SER A 50 6.60 3.34 -9.00
CA SER A 50 6.80 2.16 -9.86
C SER A 50 7.65 1.06 -9.21
N LYS A 51 8.47 1.39 -8.20
CA LYS A 51 9.35 0.40 -7.56
C LYS A 51 8.59 -0.62 -6.71
N LYS A 52 7.55 -0.17 -6.02
CA LYS A 52 6.69 -0.99 -5.18
C LYS A 52 5.28 -0.41 -5.24
N ASP A 53 4.46 -1.00 -6.09
CA ASP A 53 3.07 -0.59 -6.22
C ASP A 53 2.27 -1.03 -4.99
N PHE A 54 1.26 -0.24 -4.64
CA PHE A 54 0.35 -0.51 -3.53
C PHE A 54 -1.04 0.00 -3.87
N SER A 55 -2.06 -0.64 -3.32
CA SER A 55 -3.44 -0.17 -3.44
C SER A 55 -3.74 0.93 -2.43
N LEU A 56 -4.55 1.88 -2.84
CA LEU A 56 -5.23 2.79 -1.91
C LEU A 56 -6.36 2.04 -1.19
N SER A 57 -6.72 2.50 0.01
CA SER A 57 -7.70 1.85 0.87
C SER A 57 -9.06 1.69 0.18
N SER A 58 -9.69 0.52 0.33
CA SER A 58 -11.06 0.29 -0.12
C SER A 58 -12.11 1.03 0.70
N ASN A 59 -11.75 1.50 1.90
CA ASN A 59 -12.66 2.18 2.83
C ASN A 59 -12.79 3.69 2.53
N PHE A 60 -12.05 4.20 1.55
CA PHE A 60 -12.14 5.58 1.08
C PHE A 60 -13.15 5.70 -0.08
N SER A 61 -13.94 6.78 -0.09
CA SER A 61 -14.90 7.06 -1.17
C SER A 61 -14.20 7.82 -2.30
N TYR A 62 -14.08 7.19 -3.47
CA TYR A 62 -13.46 7.77 -4.66
C TYR A 62 -14.51 8.40 -5.59
N HIS A 63 -14.25 9.62 -6.06
CA HIS A 63 -15.07 10.36 -7.01
C HIS A 63 -14.33 10.64 -8.33
N LEU A 64 -13.03 10.95 -8.28
CA LEU A 64 -12.22 11.33 -9.45
C LEU A 64 -11.18 10.26 -9.81
N ILE A 65 -10.62 9.56 -8.82
CA ILE A 65 -9.69 8.45 -9.01
C ILE A 65 -10.43 7.26 -9.64
N GLN A 66 -9.92 6.77 -10.77
CA GLN A 66 -10.52 5.64 -11.49
C GLN A 66 -9.91 4.29 -11.12
N TYR A 67 -8.64 4.27 -10.69
CA TYR A 67 -7.86 3.05 -10.49
C TYR A 67 -7.23 2.97 -9.08
N PRO A 68 -8.04 2.94 -8.01
CA PRO A 68 -7.52 2.98 -6.63
C PRO A 68 -6.70 1.74 -6.25
N ASN A 69 -6.86 0.63 -6.98
CA ASN A 69 -6.18 -0.64 -6.71
C ASN A 69 -4.67 -0.61 -6.98
N SER A 70 -4.19 0.42 -7.69
CA SER A 70 -2.78 0.59 -8.04
C SER A 70 -2.44 2.07 -7.95
N PHE A 71 -1.57 2.42 -7.00
CA PHE A 71 -1.06 3.76 -6.85
C PHE A 71 -0.29 4.19 -8.11
N HIS A 72 0.49 3.28 -8.70
CA HIS A 72 1.16 3.54 -9.97
C HIS A 72 0.16 3.94 -11.07
N THR A 73 -0.92 3.18 -11.25
CA THR A 73 -1.95 3.47 -12.25
C THR A 73 -2.68 4.79 -11.95
N THR A 74 -2.90 5.10 -10.68
CA THR A 74 -3.46 6.38 -10.23
C THR A 74 -2.54 7.56 -10.59
N ILE A 75 -1.23 7.41 -10.43
CA ILE A 75 -0.25 8.44 -10.86
C ILE A 75 -0.19 8.58 -12.38
N VAL A 76 -0.33 7.48 -13.13
CA VAL A 76 -0.45 7.54 -14.60
C VAL A 76 -1.70 8.33 -15.03
N GLN A 77 -2.83 8.17 -14.33
CA GLN A 77 -4.03 8.99 -14.55
C GLN A 77 -3.72 10.48 -14.34
N VAL A 78 -3.06 10.84 -13.24
CA VAL A 78 -2.62 12.23 -12.98
C VAL A 78 -1.73 12.75 -14.08
N ALA A 79 -0.72 11.98 -14.50
CA ALA A 79 0.21 12.40 -15.55
C ALA A 79 -0.52 12.67 -16.88
N ASN A 80 -1.50 11.84 -17.22
CA ASN A 80 -2.31 12.02 -18.43
C ASN A 80 -3.23 13.26 -18.33
N GLU A 81 -3.88 13.48 -17.18
CA GLU A 81 -4.71 14.68 -16.99
C GLU A 81 -3.87 15.97 -16.93
N MET A 82 -2.67 15.91 -16.31
CA MET A 82 -1.70 16.99 -16.34
C MET A 82 -1.25 17.32 -17.76
N TYR A 83 -0.91 16.31 -18.57
CA TYR A 83 -0.57 16.49 -19.98
C TYR A 83 -1.70 17.19 -20.75
N ARG A 84 -2.96 16.74 -20.56
CA ARG A 84 -4.14 17.33 -21.20
C ARG A 84 -4.40 18.76 -20.75
N ALA A 85 -4.20 19.08 -19.47
CA ALA A 85 -4.35 20.42 -18.94
C ALA A 85 -3.29 21.37 -19.52
N LEU A 86 -2.01 20.96 -19.52
CA LEU A 86 -0.91 21.76 -20.06
C LEU A 86 -1.01 21.97 -21.57
N LEU A 87 -1.35 20.93 -22.33
CA LEU A 87 -1.57 21.07 -23.78
C LEU A 87 -2.74 22.02 -24.07
N ASN A 88 -3.82 21.91 -23.29
CA ASN A 88 -4.93 22.86 -23.41
C ASN A 88 -4.49 24.28 -23.07
N ALA A 89 -3.74 24.46 -22.00
CA ALA A 89 -3.21 25.76 -21.61
C ALA A 89 -2.38 26.39 -22.72
N HIS A 90 -1.45 25.63 -23.31
CA HIS A 90 -0.64 26.09 -24.42
C HIS A 90 -1.51 26.56 -25.60
N THR A 91 -2.40 25.70 -26.08
CA THR A 91 -3.27 26.04 -27.22
C THR A 91 -4.25 27.18 -26.93
N SER A 92 -4.71 27.30 -25.69
CA SER A 92 -5.57 28.38 -25.21
C SER A 92 -4.83 29.71 -25.14
N MET A 93 -3.59 29.71 -24.61
CA MET A 93 -2.72 30.89 -24.56
C MET A 93 -2.43 31.42 -25.96
N ASP A 94 -2.10 30.54 -26.91
CA ASP A 94 -1.89 30.92 -28.31
C ASP A 94 -3.13 31.60 -28.91
N ARG A 95 -4.32 31.03 -28.68
CA ARG A 95 -5.58 31.60 -29.18
C ARG A 95 -5.90 32.95 -28.56
N ILE A 96 -5.71 33.08 -27.25
CA ILE A 96 -5.89 34.36 -26.54
C ILE A 96 -4.93 35.40 -27.11
N GLN A 97 -3.67 35.04 -27.32
CA GLN A 97 -2.66 35.92 -27.89
C GLN A 97 -3.07 36.39 -29.30
N VAL A 98 -3.53 35.47 -30.16
CA VAL A 98 -4.01 35.82 -31.51
C VAL A 98 -5.20 36.77 -31.46
N ASN A 99 -6.19 36.51 -30.60
CA ASN A 99 -7.35 37.39 -30.42
C ASN A 99 -6.93 38.78 -29.93
N MET A 100 -6.05 38.83 -28.91
CA MET A 100 -5.60 40.07 -28.30
C MET A 100 -4.75 40.91 -29.25
N ARG A 101 -3.96 40.29 -30.13
CA ARG A 101 -3.21 40.99 -31.19
C ARG A 101 -4.11 41.78 -32.15
N GLN A 102 -5.38 41.39 -32.32
CA GLN A 102 -6.32 42.11 -33.20
C GLN A 102 -6.89 43.38 -32.54
N LEU A 103 -6.99 43.41 -31.20
CA LEU A 103 -7.67 44.47 -30.47
C LEU A 103 -7.07 45.87 -30.67
N PRO A 104 -5.73 46.08 -30.63
CA PRO A 104 -5.16 47.41 -30.82
C PRO A 104 -5.56 48.06 -32.15
N ASN A 105 -5.60 47.28 -33.23
CA ASN A 105 -5.98 47.78 -34.56
C ASN A 105 -7.48 48.10 -34.63
N LEU A 106 -8.33 47.27 -34.02
CA LEU A 106 -9.77 47.51 -33.97
C LEU A 106 -10.11 48.74 -33.12
N ILE A 107 -9.44 48.93 -31.98
CA ILE A 107 -9.59 50.11 -31.13
C ILE A 107 -9.14 51.37 -31.85
N LYS A 108 -7.97 51.34 -32.52
CA LYS A 108 -7.50 52.46 -33.37
C LYS A 108 -8.51 52.77 -34.48
N THR A 109 -9.11 51.76 -35.09
CA THR A 109 -10.13 51.92 -36.14
C THR A 109 -11.40 52.55 -35.56
N ALA A 110 -11.88 52.08 -34.41
CA ALA A 110 -13.03 52.67 -33.72
C ALA A 110 -12.77 54.15 -33.37
N LEU A 111 -11.59 54.48 -32.85
CA LEU A 111 -11.21 55.85 -32.52
C LEU A 111 -11.19 56.75 -33.75
N LYS A 112 -10.63 56.29 -34.88
CA LYS A 112 -10.66 57.02 -36.16
C LYS A 112 -12.09 57.22 -36.67
N LEU A 113 -12.95 56.21 -36.56
CA LEU A 113 -14.36 56.34 -36.94
C LEU A 113 -15.13 57.36 -36.08
N ILE A 114 -14.75 57.53 -34.81
CA ILE A 114 -15.37 58.51 -33.91
C ILE A 114 -14.83 59.93 -34.17
N THR A 115 -13.53 60.06 -34.46
CA THR A 115 -12.85 61.37 -34.50
C THR A 115 -12.75 61.99 -35.89
N GLN A 116 -12.69 61.18 -36.95
CA GLN A 116 -12.31 61.63 -38.29
C GLN A 116 -13.31 61.25 -39.40
N ALA A 117 -14.23 60.31 -39.14
CA ALA A 117 -15.16 59.83 -40.17
C ALA A 117 -16.45 60.67 -40.26
N SER A 118 -17.12 60.60 -41.42
CA SER A 118 -18.42 61.23 -41.62
C SER A 118 -19.52 60.54 -40.80
N THR A 119 -20.57 61.28 -40.43
CA THR A 119 -21.68 60.76 -39.62
C THR A 119 -22.34 59.51 -40.23
N SER A 120 -22.42 59.42 -41.56
CA SER A 120 -22.95 58.25 -42.26
C SER A 120 -22.05 57.02 -42.11
N MET A 121 -20.74 57.19 -42.25
CA MET A 121 -19.75 56.13 -42.11
C MET A 121 -19.66 55.62 -40.67
N THR A 122 -19.67 56.54 -39.69
CA THR A 122 -19.64 56.20 -38.26
C THR A 122 -20.87 55.36 -37.88
N LYS A 123 -22.08 55.77 -38.29
CA LYS A 123 -23.32 55.01 -38.02
C LYS A 123 -23.28 53.58 -38.59
N LEU A 124 -22.65 53.40 -39.74
CA LEU A 124 -22.59 52.09 -40.40
C LEU A 124 -21.48 51.18 -39.85
N MET A 125 -20.26 51.71 -39.68
CA MET A 125 -19.08 50.89 -39.38
C MET A 125 -18.73 50.78 -37.90
N LEU A 126 -19.04 51.80 -37.09
CA LEU A 126 -18.67 51.79 -35.66
C LEU A 126 -19.30 50.62 -34.90
N PRO A 127 -20.61 50.29 -35.06
CA PRO A 127 -21.22 49.16 -34.36
C PRO A 127 -20.54 47.83 -34.69
N ARG A 128 -20.14 47.64 -35.96
CA ARG A 128 -19.44 46.42 -36.40
C ARG A 128 -18.05 46.32 -35.77
N THR A 129 -17.30 47.41 -35.74
CA THR A 129 -15.96 47.43 -35.11
C THR A 129 -16.05 47.15 -33.61
N LEU A 130 -17.01 47.76 -32.91
CA LEU A 130 -17.24 47.51 -31.49
C LEU A 130 -17.70 46.08 -31.21
N SER A 131 -18.58 45.53 -32.07
CA SER A 131 -19.01 44.13 -31.97
C SER A 131 -17.83 43.17 -32.13
N ASN A 132 -16.89 43.44 -33.04
CA ASN A 132 -15.70 42.62 -33.21
C ASN A 132 -14.78 42.68 -31.99
N ILE A 133 -14.62 43.86 -31.37
CA ILE A 133 -13.86 44.01 -30.11
C ILE A 133 -14.51 43.15 -29.02
N GLY A 134 -15.82 43.27 -28.83
CA GLY A 134 -16.57 42.48 -27.86
C GLY A 134 -16.47 40.97 -28.12
N LEU A 135 -16.54 40.56 -29.39
CA LEU A 135 -16.38 39.16 -29.80
C LEU A 135 -15.01 38.60 -29.34
N TYR A 136 -13.91 39.24 -29.74
CA TYR A 136 -12.56 38.75 -29.42
C TYR A 136 -12.28 38.76 -27.92
N ALA A 137 -12.72 39.80 -27.21
CA ALA A 137 -12.58 39.88 -25.75
C ALA A 137 -13.35 38.75 -25.04
N ASN A 138 -14.61 38.52 -25.42
CA ASN A 138 -15.44 37.49 -24.80
C ASN A 138 -14.96 36.08 -25.15
N GLN A 139 -14.50 35.85 -26.38
CA GLN A 139 -13.88 34.59 -26.79
C GLN A 139 -12.63 34.29 -25.95
N SER A 140 -11.74 35.27 -25.78
CA SER A 140 -10.56 35.08 -24.94
C SER A 140 -10.90 34.83 -23.48
N ALA A 141 -11.88 35.54 -22.92
CA ALA A 141 -12.35 35.29 -21.55
C ALA A 141 -12.93 33.87 -21.39
N THR A 142 -13.70 33.40 -22.37
CA THR A 142 -14.27 32.04 -22.38
C THR A 142 -13.18 30.98 -22.44
N ILE A 143 -12.17 31.17 -23.30
CA ILE A 143 -11.01 30.27 -23.44
C ILE A 143 -10.20 30.22 -22.14
N ALA A 144 -9.94 31.39 -21.53
CA ALA A 144 -9.23 31.48 -20.25
C ALA A 144 -9.97 30.74 -19.14
N LYS A 145 -11.29 30.95 -19.03
CA LYS A 145 -12.12 30.26 -18.05
C LYS A 145 -12.09 28.73 -18.25
N ALA A 146 -12.29 28.26 -19.48
CA ALA A 146 -12.25 26.83 -19.76
C ALA A 146 -10.88 26.18 -19.44
N THR A 147 -9.80 26.95 -19.59
CA THR A 147 -8.44 26.51 -19.23
C THR A 147 -8.28 26.42 -17.72
N PHE A 148 -8.74 27.44 -17.00
CA PHE A 148 -8.76 27.46 -15.54
C PHE A 148 -9.54 26.27 -14.97
N ASP A 149 -10.75 26.03 -15.47
CA ASP A 149 -11.61 24.92 -15.02
C ASP A 149 -10.91 23.55 -15.20
N ARG A 150 -10.08 23.37 -16.24
CA ARG A 150 -9.29 22.14 -16.41
C ARG A 150 -8.20 21.97 -15.35
N PHE A 151 -7.52 23.05 -14.97
CA PHE A 151 -6.55 22.99 -13.88
C PHE A 151 -7.24 22.78 -12.54
N THR A 152 -8.41 23.35 -12.31
CA THR A 152 -9.22 23.07 -11.12
C THR A 152 -9.55 21.58 -11.02
N ASN A 153 -10.01 20.94 -12.11
CA ASN A 153 -10.26 19.50 -12.11
C ASN A 153 -9.00 18.66 -11.80
N LEU A 154 -7.84 19.09 -12.29
CA LEU A 154 -6.56 18.43 -11.98
C LEU A 154 -6.19 18.61 -10.49
N MET A 155 -6.41 19.80 -9.93
CA MET A 155 -6.19 20.06 -8.51
C MET A 155 -7.11 19.20 -7.64
N ASP A 156 -8.40 19.10 -8.01
CA ASP A 156 -9.36 18.28 -7.27
C ASP A 156 -8.97 16.80 -7.29
N LEU A 157 -8.46 16.30 -8.42
CA LEU A 157 -7.92 14.93 -8.54
C LEU A 157 -6.71 14.72 -7.61
N LEU A 158 -5.77 15.67 -7.61
CA LEU A 158 -4.58 15.61 -6.73
C LEU A 158 -4.96 15.65 -5.25
N ASP A 159 -5.92 16.50 -4.89
CA ASP A 159 -6.46 16.60 -3.54
C ASP A 159 -7.10 15.30 -3.06
N GLU A 160 -7.86 14.64 -3.93
CA GLU A 160 -8.44 13.33 -3.63
C GLU A 160 -7.34 12.28 -3.41
N ILE A 161 -6.32 12.25 -4.26
CA ILE A 161 -5.17 11.33 -4.11
C ILE A 161 -4.44 11.58 -2.80
N PHE A 162 -4.24 12.85 -2.42
CA PHE A 162 -3.57 13.21 -1.18
C PHE A 162 -4.38 12.75 0.05
N LYS A 163 -5.70 12.95 0.03
CA LYS A 163 -6.61 12.49 1.08
C LYS A 163 -6.62 10.96 1.18
N ALA A 164 -6.78 10.27 0.05
CA ALA A 164 -6.78 8.81 -0.01
C ALA A 164 -5.44 8.21 0.44
N SER A 165 -4.31 8.81 0.05
CA SER A 165 -2.97 8.34 0.43
C SER A 165 -2.72 8.52 1.92
N THR A 166 -3.13 9.66 2.49
CA THR A 166 -3.04 9.93 3.93
C THR A 166 -3.90 8.94 4.73
N TYR A 167 -5.12 8.68 4.26
CA TYR A 167 -6.01 7.71 4.88
C TYR A 167 -5.40 6.30 4.86
N THR A 168 -4.93 5.86 3.69
CA THR A 168 -4.29 4.55 3.49
C THR A 168 -3.05 4.38 4.37
N ASN A 169 -2.21 5.42 4.49
CA ASN A 169 -1.04 5.41 5.36
C ASN A 169 -1.42 5.23 6.84
N THR A 170 -2.49 5.91 7.27
CA THR A 170 -2.99 5.80 8.65
C THR A 170 -3.49 4.40 8.94
N GLU A 171 -4.29 3.82 8.05
CA GLU A 171 -4.79 2.44 8.17
C GLU A 171 -3.65 1.41 8.18
N ASN A 172 -2.70 1.55 7.26
CA ASN A 172 -1.54 0.66 7.17
C ASN A 172 -0.65 0.72 8.42
N LYS A 173 -0.51 1.89 9.05
CA LYS A 173 0.23 2.02 10.32
C LYS A 173 -0.46 1.26 11.46
N LEU A 174 -1.78 1.44 11.59
CA LEU A 174 -2.56 0.72 12.60
C LEU A 174 -2.48 -0.79 12.40
N LEU A 175 -2.60 -1.25 11.14
CA LEU A 175 -2.47 -2.67 10.81
C LEU A 175 -1.06 -3.21 11.11
N ALA A 176 -0.02 -2.44 10.79
CA ALA A 176 1.37 -2.82 11.08
C ALA A 176 1.62 -2.97 12.59
N GLU A 177 1.11 -2.05 13.41
CA GLU A 177 1.19 -2.12 14.88
C GLU A 177 0.46 -3.35 15.43
N GLN A 178 -0.73 -3.66 14.91
CA GLN A 178 -1.50 -4.85 15.30
C GLN A 178 -0.76 -6.14 14.96
N LEU A 179 -0.22 -6.25 13.74
CA LEU A 179 0.54 -7.42 13.30
C LEU A 179 1.82 -7.60 14.12
N GLN A 180 2.49 -6.50 14.48
CA GLN A 180 3.67 -6.55 15.34
C GLN A 180 3.32 -7.10 16.72
N ASN A 181 2.23 -6.62 17.34
CA ASN A 181 1.79 -7.12 18.64
C ASN A 181 1.39 -8.60 18.60
N GLN A 182 0.71 -9.03 17.53
CA GLN A 182 0.37 -10.45 17.32
C GLN A 182 1.62 -11.31 17.14
N THR A 183 2.62 -10.82 16.41
CA THR A 183 3.89 -11.53 16.22
C THR A 183 4.60 -11.75 17.56
N ILE A 184 4.67 -10.72 18.41
CA ILE A 184 5.27 -10.81 19.74
C ILE A 184 4.49 -11.80 20.63
N GLN A 185 3.15 -11.79 20.57
CA GLN A 185 2.34 -12.74 21.33
C GLN A 185 2.58 -14.19 20.90
N VAL A 186 2.62 -14.45 19.60
CA VAL A 186 2.90 -15.80 19.07
C VAL A 186 4.32 -16.25 19.43
N GLU A 187 5.29 -15.34 19.39
CA GLU A 187 6.67 -15.64 19.77
C GLU A 187 6.78 -16.01 21.26
N MET A 188 6.18 -15.22 22.16
CA MET A 188 6.12 -15.54 23.59
C MET A 188 5.39 -16.87 23.86
N GLU A 189 4.29 -17.14 23.15
CA GLU A 189 3.55 -18.39 23.30
C GLU A 189 4.39 -19.58 22.83
N SER A 190 5.15 -19.41 21.73
CA SER A 190 6.06 -20.44 21.21
C SER A 190 7.22 -20.74 22.15
N GLU A 191 7.80 -19.71 22.78
CA GLU A 191 8.86 -19.87 23.78
C GLU A 191 8.32 -20.62 25.01
N ASN A 192 7.15 -20.22 25.52
CA ASN A 192 6.52 -20.88 26.65
C ASN A 192 6.15 -22.35 26.33
N LEU A 193 5.66 -22.63 25.12
CA LEU A 193 5.40 -24.01 24.67
C LEU A 193 6.70 -24.83 24.61
N GLN A 194 7.79 -24.24 24.12
CA GLN A 194 9.08 -24.92 24.05
C GLN A 194 9.61 -25.23 25.46
N GLU A 195 9.53 -24.28 26.40
CA GLU A 195 9.91 -24.51 27.80
C GLU A 195 9.08 -25.63 28.44
N ASN A 196 7.77 -25.66 28.19
CA ASN A 196 6.89 -26.72 28.69
C ASN A 196 7.24 -28.10 28.08
N ILE A 197 7.59 -28.15 26.79
CA ILE A 197 8.06 -29.38 26.14
C ILE A 197 9.37 -29.87 26.77
N ASP A 198 10.31 -28.97 27.01
CA ASP A 198 11.61 -29.30 27.61
C ASP A 198 11.46 -29.78 29.05
N GLN A 199 10.59 -29.14 29.84
CA GLN A 199 10.25 -29.60 31.19
C GLN A 199 9.60 -30.99 31.16
N LEU A 200 8.59 -31.18 30.31
CA LEU A 200 7.91 -32.47 30.18
C LEU A 200 8.85 -33.59 29.73
N ALA A 201 9.80 -33.29 28.83
CA ALA A 201 10.84 -34.23 28.40
C ALA A 201 11.76 -34.62 29.58
N SER A 202 12.14 -33.65 30.42
CA SER A 202 12.95 -33.91 31.62
C SER A 202 12.19 -34.77 32.63
N GLU A 203 10.93 -34.43 32.93
CA GLU A 203 10.08 -35.20 33.85
C GLU A 203 9.84 -36.63 33.36
N TYR A 204 9.63 -36.80 32.06
CA TYR A 204 9.46 -38.11 31.44
C TYR A 204 10.72 -38.98 31.59
N GLU A 205 11.91 -38.41 31.38
CA GLU A 205 13.17 -39.16 31.53
C GLU A 205 13.44 -39.51 33.00
N GLU A 206 13.13 -38.63 33.95
CA GLU A 206 13.18 -38.97 35.38
C GLU A 206 12.22 -40.10 35.75
N ALA A 207 10.96 -40.03 35.29
CA ALA A 207 9.96 -41.06 35.55
C ALA A 207 10.37 -42.42 34.99
N LYS A 208 10.94 -42.43 33.78
CA LYS A 208 11.50 -43.63 33.13
C LYS A 208 12.65 -44.23 33.95
N ASN A 209 13.60 -43.41 34.40
CA ASN A 209 14.73 -43.88 35.23
C ASN A 209 14.26 -44.47 36.58
N ARG A 210 13.26 -43.85 37.21
CA ARG A 210 12.64 -44.39 38.45
C ARG A 210 11.96 -45.74 38.19
N LEU A 211 11.25 -45.88 37.08
CA LEU A 211 10.61 -47.13 36.67
C LEU A 211 11.63 -48.25 36.42
N GLU A 212 12.73 -47.95 35.74
CA GLU A 212 13.82 -48.91 35.53
C GLU A 212 14.48 -49.33 36.86
N SER A 213 14.75 -48.36 37.75
CA SER A 213 15.30 -48.63 39.08
C SER A 213 14.36 -49.51 39.91
N ALA A 214 13.07 -49.18 39.98
CA ALA A 214 12.06 -49.98 40.68
C ALA A 214 11.92 -51.39 40.08
N ARG A 215 12.05 -51.54 38.76
CA ARG A 215 12.05 -52.85 38.09
C ARG A 215 13.25 -53.68 38.51
N ASP A 216 14.43 -53.07 38.59
CA ASP A 216 15.65 -53.75 38.98
C ASP A 216 15.65 -54.10 40.47
N GLU A 217 15.17 -53.20 41.35
CA GLU A 217 14.93 -53.49 42.76
C GLU A 217 13.93 -54.64 42.95
N TYR A 218 12.81 -54.62 42.22
CA TYR A 218 11.84 -55.71 42.25
C TYR A 218 12.46 -57.04 41.79
N ARG A 219 13.29 -57.01 40.75
CA ARG A 219 14.02 -58.18 40.26
C ARG A 219 14.99 -58.72 41.32
N GLN A 220 15.71 -57.84 42.02
CA GLN A 220 16.59 -58.23 43.11
C GLN A 220 15.81 -58.77 44.32
N ALA A 221 14.69 -58.14 44.69
CA ALA A 221 13.82 -58.63 45.75
C ALA A 221 13.26 -60.02 45.42
N MET A 222 12.85 -60.26 44.17
CA MET A 222 12.42 -61.58 43.67
C MET A 222 13.53 -62.64 43.76
N LEU A 223 14.78 -62.27 43.47
CA LEU A 223 15.94 -63.17 43.60
C LEU A 223 16.31 -63.45 45.06
N ASN A 224 16.07 -62.49 45.95
CA ASN A 224 16.35 -62.57 47.39
C ASN A 224 15.16 -63.08 48.21
N VAL A 225 14.05 -63.50 47.58
CA VAL A 225 13.02 -64.29 48.25
C VAL A 225 13.69 -65.59 48.69
N PRO A 226 13.74 -65.89 50.01
CA PRO A 226 14.44 -67.07 50.50
C PRO A 226 13.87 -68.31 49.83
N GLY A 227 14.73 -69.07 49.15
CA GLY A 227 14.36 -70.35 48.56
C GLY A 227 13.99 -71.33 49.67
N GLY A 228 12.70 -71.38 50.00
CA GLY A 228 12.11 -72.33 50.94
C GLY A 228 10.74 -71.85 51.37
N GLU A 229 9.73 -72.05 50.52
CA GLU A 229 8.29 -71.76 50.70
C GLU A 229 7.77 -70.51 49.99
N TRP A 230 7.69 -70.62 48.66
CA TRP A 230 6.51 -70.07 48.00
C TRP A 230 5.29 -70.80 48.55
N ASN A 231 4.61 -70.22 49.55
CA ASN A 231 3.38 -70.81 50.02
C ASN A 231 2.41 -70.94 48.82
N THR A 232 1.75 -72.09 48.74
CA THR A 232 0.84 -72.43 47.64
C THR A 232 -0.25 -71.37 47.46
N HIS A 233 -0.53 -70.56 48.49
CA HIS A 233 -1.42 -69.41 48.45
C HIS A 233 -0.90 -68.23 47.62
N ALA A 234 0.38 -67.86 47.69
CA ALA A 234 0.96 -66.76 46.93
C ALA A 234 1.01 -67.07 45.43
N TRP A 235 1.35 -68.32 45.07
CA TRP A 235 1.24 -68.80 43.70
C TRP A 235 -0.21 -68.85 43.22
N ASN A 236 -1.15 -69.29 44.05
CA ASN A 236 -2.57 -69.36 43.69
C ASN A 236 -3.22 -67.96 43.56
N VAL A 237 -2.83 -66.97 44.37
CA VAL A 237 -3.30 -65.58 44.24
C VAL A 237 -2.72 -64.92 42.99
N TYR A 238 -1.42 -65.12 42.72
CA TYR A 238 -0.78 -64.62 41.51
C TYR A 238 -1.28 -65.31 40.23
N ALA A 239 -1.59 -66.61 40.29
CA ALA A 239 -2.16 -67.37 39.18
C ALA A 239 -3.67 -67.14 38.96
N SER A 240 -4.44 -66.81 40.01
CA SER A 240 -5.88 -66.51 39.90
C SER A 240 -6.18 -65.09 39.40
N ASN A 241 -5.26 -64.14 39.61
CA ASN A 241 -5.36 -62.78 39.07
C ASN A 241 -4.72 -62.61 37.68
N ARG A 242 -4.14 -63.67 37.09
CA ARG A 242 -3.83 -63.69 35.66
C ARG A 242 -5.13 -63.97 34.90
N PRO A 243 -5.47 -63.24 33.81
CA PRO A 243 -6.45 -63.75 32.87
C PRO A 243 -5.94 -65.12 32.37
N ALA A 244 -6.69 -66.17 32.68
CA ALA A 244 -6.26 -67.54 32.47
C ALA A 244 -6.09 -67.81 30.97
N VAL A 245 -4.86 -67.92 30.49
CA VAL A 245 -4.55 -68.55 29.21
C VAL A 245 -4.00 -69.94 29.53
N SER A 246 -4.90 -70.90 29.70
CA SER A 246 -4.52 -72.31 29.88
C SER A 246 -4.08 -72.88 28.53
N CYS A 247 -2.78 -72.93 28.29
CA CYS A 247 -2.19 -73.65 27.16
C CYS A 247 -1.38 -74.85 27.70
N SER A 248 -1.89 -76.08 27.63
CA SER A 248 -1.11 -77.31 27.90
C SER A 248 -0.93 -78.14 26.62
N GLY A 249 0.30 -78.62 26.36
CA GLY A 249 0.66 -79.50 25.23
C GLY A 249 1.80 -78.96 24.35
N SER A 250 2.73 -79.85 23.96
CA SER A 250 4.00 -79.55 23.26
C SER A 250 3.89 -79.05 21.82
N TRP A 251 2.67 -78.85 21.30
CA TRP A 251 2.42 -78.44 19.91
C TRP A 251 2.05 -76.95 19.74
N PHE A 252 2.26 -76.13 20.77
CA PHE A 252 1.48 -74.89 20.92
C PHE A 252 2.28 -73.59 21.11
N TRP A 253 3.59 -73.58 20.83
CA TRP A 253 4.40 -72.35 20.96
C TRP A 253 4.10 -71.27 19.91
N ARG A 254 3.56 -71.62 18.73
CA ARG A 254 3.19 -70.61 17.71
C ARG A 254 1.84 -69.95 17.96
N LYS A 255 0.90 -70.61 18.66
CA LYS A 255 -0.48 -70.12 18.80
C LYS A 255 -0.73 -69.30 20.08
N CYS A 256 -0.07 -69.59 21.22
CA CYS A 256 -0.14 -68.65 22.36
C CYS A 256 0.65 -67.35 22.10
N ARG A 257 1.64 -67.34 21.18
CA ARG A 257 2.40 -66.11 20.85
C ARG A 257 1.50 -65.07 20.18
N SER A 258 0.70 -65.44 19.18
CA SER A 258 -0.21 -64.49 18.53
C SER A 258 -1.32 -64.01 19.46
N ASN A 259 -1.85 -64.88 20.34
CA ASN A 259 -2.92 -64.50 21.26
C ASN A 259 -2.42 -63.58 22.39
N ARG A 260 -1.17 -63.78 22.83
CA ARG A 260 -0.52 -62.90 23.82
C ARG A 260 -0.21 -61.54 23.22
N ASP A 261 0.28 -61.49 21.99
CA ASP A 261 0.59 -60.21 21.32
C ASP A 261 -0.69 -59.42 21.02
N GLN A 262 -1.81 -60.11 20.78
CA GLN A 262 -3.13 -59.49 20.61
C GLN A 262 -3.70 -58.94 21.93
N GLN A 263 -3.64 -59.69 23.03
CA GLN A 263 -4.02 -59.20 24.36
C GLN A 263 -3.12 -58.06 24.85
N PHE A 264 -1.82 -58.10 24.55
CA PHE A 264 -0.90 -57.02 24.90
C PHE A 264 -1.25 -55.74 24.12
N ASN A 265 -1.63 -55.86 22.84
CA ASN A 265 -2.10 -54.72 22.04
C ASN A 265 -3.43 -54.14 22.54
N GLU A 266 -4.38 -54.98 22.97
CA GLU A 266 -5.66 -54.54 23.56
C GLU A 266 -5.46 -53.81 24.88
N TYR A 267 -4.53 -54.29 25.73
CA TYR A 267 -4.16 -53.58 26.96
C TYR A 267 -3.44 -52.26 26.66
N ASN A 268 -2.54 -52.23 25.66
CA ASN A 268 -1.82 -51.01 25.30
C ASN A 268 -2.76 -49.95 24.71
N THR A 269 -3.78 -50.35 23.95
CA THR A 269 -4.81 -49.43 23.42
C THR A 269 -5.75 -48.93 24.51
N ALA A 270 -6.16 -49.78 25.46
CA ALA A 270 -6.95 -49.36 26.61
C ALA A 270 -6.16 -48.42 27.55
N ALA A 271 -4.85 -48.63 27.71
CA ALA A 271 -3.97 -47.73 28.45
C ALA A 271 -3.76 -46.40 27.72
N LYS A 272 -3.62 -46.42 26.38
CA LYS A 272 -3.56 -45.21 25.54
C LYS A 272 -4.82 -44.36 25.65
N TRP A 273 -5.99 -44.99 25.56
CA TRP A 273 -7.28 -44.30 25.65
C TRP A 273 -7.50 -43.64 27.02
N LYS A 274 -7.09 -44.31 28.11
CA LYS A 274 -7.14 -43.70 29.46
C LYS A 274 -6.12 -42.58 29.67
N ALA A 275 -4.96 -42.64 29.01
CA ALA A 275 -3.99 -41.55 29.02
C ALA A 275 -4.50 -40.35 28.22
N GLU A 276 -5.21 -40.59 27.11
CA GLU A 276 -5.87 -39.55 26.31
C GLU A 276 -7.07 -38.92 27.06
N GLU A 277 -7.86 -39.68 27.82
CA GLU A 277 -8.91 -39.12 28.70
C GLU A 277 -8.33 -38.24 29.82
N ALA A 278 -7.17 -38.60 30.37
CA ALA A 278 -6.50 -37.82 31.42
C ALA A 278 -5.86 -36.52 30.91
N LEU A 279 -5.65 -36.39 29.59
CA LEU A 279 -5.15 -35.16 28.95
C LEU A 279 -6.26 -34.20 28.52
N VAL A 280 -7.54 -34.60 28.63
CA VAL A 280 -8.72 -33.82 28.21
C VAL A 280 -9.52 -33.28 29.43
N CYS A 281 -9.03 -33.49 30.66
CA CYS A 281 -9.58 -32.90 31.89
C CYS A 281 -8.65 -31.85 32.48
#